data_AF-A0A2Z5R0D0-F1
#
_entry.id   AF-A0A2Z5R0D0-F1
#
_cell.length_a   1.000
_cell.length_b   1.000
_cell.length_c   1.000
_cell.angle_alpha   90.00
_cell.angle_beta   90.00
_cell.angle_gamma   90.00
#
_symmetry.space_group_name_H-M   'P 1'
#
loop_
_entity.id
_entity.type
_entity.pdbx_description
1 polymer ?
#
loop_
_entity_poly.entity_id
_entity_poly.type
_entity_poly.pdbx_seq_one_letter_code
_entity_poly.pdbx_strand_id
1 'polypeptide(L)'
;MVHTATSVEWTVVGSELESLQLEYTWIKEYKPRFNIAFRDDKSYPYLAVTMRDKFPRAQVMRGDRKKGVRYFGPYSQVWAIRETLDALLRVFPVRTCSPGVFKRAEASGRPCLLGYIDKCSAPCVGRISPEEHRNLADGLCRFMAGGAEKFIAELTTDMKDAAANMDFERAAVLRDDIVALTKAFERNAVVLSDSTDADLFAFVQDELEAAVQVFFVRGGRIRGQRGWIVEKVNDGSEGELIEQLLVRLYGEAAAHVASASSTLAEETDANRHEIPRQILVPVLPDNTEQLREWLSGVRGAKVSIAVPQRGDKAELMKTVAENARHSLALHKSRRAGDITTRSASLVELQEALELPEPLMRIECYDISHVQGTNVVASMVVFEDGLPAKSAYRKFSVSGDAARDDTASMYDVITRRFKRYLTEQQQRAQAGPQRSGR
;
A
#
# COMPACT_ATOMS: atom_id res chain seq x y z
N MET A 1 -12.87 -11.48 -17.43
CA MET A 1 -12.00 -10.47 -16.78
C MET A 1 -11.84 -9.25 -17.68
N VAL A 2 -11.18 -9.37 -18.83
CA VAL A 2 -10.85 -8.23 -19.72
C VAL A 2 -12.08 -7.42 -20.16
N HIS A 3 -13.18 -8.07 -20.54
CA HIS A 3 -14.42 -7.37 -20.92
C HIS A 3 -15.29 -6.87 -19.75
N THR A 4 -14.86 -7.11 -18.50
CA THR A 4 -15.64 -6.76 -17.29
C THR A 4 -14.92 -5.76 -16.39
N ALA A 5 -13.62 -5.54 -16.60
CA ALA A 5 -12.83 -4.63 -15.80
C ALA A 5 -13.11 -3.17 -16.18
N THR A 6 -13.38 -2.33 -15.18
CA THR A 6 -13.61 -0.88 -15.33
C THR A 6 -12.40 -0.03 -14.97
N SER A 7 -11.49 -0.56 -14.15
CA SER A 7 -10.25 0.12 -13.75
C SER A 7 -9.12 -0.89 -13.57
N VAL A 8 -7.88 -0.37 -13.61
CA VAL A 8 -6.66 -1.13 -13.31
C VAL A 8 -5.86 -0.32 -12.31
N GLU A 9 -5.52 -0.97 -11.19
CA GLU A 9 -4.69 -0.42 -10.12
C GLU A 9 -3.42 -1.26 -9.99
N TRP A 10 -2.32 -0.63 -9.59
CA TRP A 10 -1.04 -1.29 -9.36
C TRP A 10 -0.48 -0.91 -8.00
N THR A 11 0.16 -1.89 -7.37
CA THR A 11 0.93 -1.69 -6.13
C THR A 11 2.37 -2.00 -6.43
N VAL A 12 3.25 -1.04 -6.20
CA VAL A 12 4.69 -1.28 -6.20
C VAL A 12 5.07 -1.80 -4.82
N VAL A 13 5.85 -2.86 -4.78
CA VAL A 13 6.36 -3.46 -3.54
C VAL A 13 7.86 -3.65 -3.67
N GLY A 14 8.55 -3.77 -2.54
CA GLY A 14 10.02 -3.78 -2.48
C GLY A 14 10.65 -5.02 -3.11
N SER A 15 9.90 -6.11 -3.30
CA SER A 15 10.40 -7.34 -3.92
C SER A 15 9.33 -8.16 -4.64
N GLU A 16 9.77 -9.07 -5.51
CA GLU A 16 8.88 -10.06 -6.15
C GLU A 16 8.14 -10.94 -5.12
N LEU A 17 8.80 -11.28 -4.01
CA LEU A 17 8.19 -12.05 -2.93
C LEU A 17 7.03 -11.28 -2.29
N GLU A 18 7.23 -9.99 -2.00
CA GLU A 18 6.19 -9.13 -1.45
C GLU A 18 4.99 -9.02 -2.39
N SER A 19 5.23 -9.00 -3.70
CA SER A 19 4.18 -8.92 -4.72
C SER A 19 3.28 -10.16 -4.66
N LEU A 20 3.90 -11.35 -4.60
CA LEU A 20 3.18 -12.61 -4.48
C LEU A 20 2.46 -12.74 -3.12
N GLN A 21 3.03 -12.20 -2.04
CA GLN A 21 2.39 -12.19 -0.73
C GLN A 21 1.16 -11.28 -0.70
N LEU A 22 1.29 -10.07 -1.26
CA LEU A 22 0.19 -9.11 -1.37
C LEU A 22 -0.94 -9.67 -2.25
N GLU A 23 -0.60 -10.24 -3.41
CA GLU A 23 -1.54 -10.87 -4.32
C GLU A 23 -2.41 -11.91 -3.60
N TYR A 24 -1.81 -12.82 -2.85
CA TYR A 24 -2.60 -13.80 -2.11
C TYR A 24 -3.42 -13.23 -0.97
N THR A 25 -2.89 -12.24 -0.26
CA THR A 25 -3.65 -11.59 0.81
C THR A 25 -4.96 -11.04 0.23
N TRP A 26 -4.89 -10.41 -0.94
CA TRP A 26 -6.04 -9.97 -1.69
C TRP A 26 -6.92 -11.10 -2.24
N ILE A 27 -6.33 -12.19 -2.74
CA ILE A 27 -7.12 -13.35 -3.17
C ILE A 27 -7.92 -13.95 -2.01
N LYS A 28 -7.35 -13.99 -0.80
CA LYS A 28 -8.03 -14.49 0.40
C LYS A 28 -9.11 -13.55 0.92
N GLU A 29 -8.83 -12.26 0.90
CA GLU A 29 -9.74 -11.22 1.38
C GLU A 29 -10.92 -11.04 0.43
N TYR A 30 -10.64 -10.79 -0.85
CA TYR A 30 -11.67 -10.44 -1.84
C TYR A 30 -12.28 -11.65 -2.55
N LYS A 31 -11.66 -12.84 -2.44
CA LYS A 31 -12.07 -14.08 -3.14
C LYS A 31 -12.52 -13.81 -4.59
N PRO A 32 -11.67 -13.16 -5.42
CA PRO A 32 -12.10 -12.61 -6.69
C PRO A 32 -12.71 -13.67 -7.61
N ARG A 33 -13.87 -13.34 -8.20
CA ARG A 33 -14.72 -14.29 -8.96
C ARG A 33 -13.95 -15.05 -10.04
N PHE A 34 -13.04 -14.37 -10.73
CA PHE A 34 -12.27 -14.91 -11.86
C PHE A 34 -10.99 -15.64 -11.45
N ASN A 35 -10.57 -15.58 -10.18
CA ASN A 35 -9.35 -16.21 -9.74
C ASN A 35 -9.58 -17.69 -9.46
N ILE A 36 -8.73 -18.57 -9.97
CA ILE A 36 -8.84 -20.04 -9.76
C ILE A 36 -7.79 -20.50 -8.74
N ALA A 37 -6.61 -19.89 -8.76
CA ALA A 37 -5.55 -20.19 -7.80
C ALA A 37 -5.87 -19.64 -6.40
N PHE A 38 -5.38 -20.32 -5.36
CA PHE A 38 -5.42 -19.84 -3.96
C PHE A 38 -6.82 -19.53 -3.35
N ARG A 39 -7.94 -19.86 -4.03
CA ARG A 39 -9.31 -19.80 -3.46
C ARG A 39 -9.57 -20.91 -2.43
N ASP A 40 -9.02 -22.11 -2.65
CA ASP A 40 -9.08 -23.24 -1.71
C ASP A 40 -8.39 -22.91 -0.37
N ASP A 41 -8.71 -23.63 0.72
CA ASP A 41 -8.03 -23.58 2.04
C ASP A 41 -6.56 -24.03 2.03
N LYS A 42 -5.92 -24.01 0.85
CA LYS A 42 -4.48 -24.13 0.68
C LYS A 42 -3.80 -22.94 1.35
N SER A 43 -3.59 -23.07 2.65
CA SER A 43 -2.79 -22.18 3.47
C SER A 43 -1.36 -22.13 2.93
N TYR A 44 -0.72 -20.97 3.02
CA TYR A 44 0.67 -20.82 2.67
C TYR A 44 1.61 -21.73 3.47
N PRO A 45 2.71 -22.19 2.85
CA PRO A 45 3.78 -22.85 3.59
C PRO A 45 4.46 -21.86 4.54
N TYR A 46 4.65 -22.31 5.77
CA TYR A 46 5.45 -21.65 6.79
C TYR A 46 6.66 -22.53 7.12
N LEU A 47 7.76 -21.88 7.51
CA LEU A 47 8.85 -22.58 8.18
C LEU A 47 8.47 -22.67 9.65
N ALA A 48 8.19 -23.88 10.09
CA ALA A 48 7.79 -24.19 11.45
C ALA A 48 8.98 -24.81 12.20
N VAL A 49 9.37 -24.22 13.33
CA VAL A 49 10.41 -24.74 14.22
C VAL A 49 9.78 -25.20 15.54
N THR A 50 9.81 -26.51 15.80
CA THR A 50 9.15 -27.14 16.97
C THR A 50 9.95 -27.00 18.26
N MET A 51 10.03 -25.79 18.82
CA MET A 51 10.82 -25.50 20.02
C MET A 51 10.41 -26.30 21.28
N ARG A 52 9.17 -26.77 21.32
CA ARG A 52 8.65 -27.63 22.40
C ARG A 52 9.24 -29.04 22.44
N ASP A 53 9.80 -29.52 21.34
CA ASP A 53 10.36 -30.87 21.27
C ASP A 53 11.71 -30.93 22.01
N LYS A 54 12.10 -32.11 22.51
CA LYS A 54 13.44 -32.34 23.13
C LYS A 54 14.57 -31.90 22.20
N PHE A 55 14.41 -32.18 20.90
CA PHE A 55 15.27 -31.69 19.83
C PHE A 55 14.41 -30.91 18.83
N PRO A 56 14.48 -29.57 18.80
CA PRO A 56 13.66 -28.76 17.91
C PRO A 56 13.80 -29.16 16.44
N ARG A 57 12.68 -29.17 15.71
CA ARG A 57 12.66 -29.57 14.30
C ARG A 57 12.23 -28.42 13.41
N ALA A 58 13.02 -28.12 12.38
CA ALA A 58 12.63 -27.21 11.31
C ALA A 58 11.90 -27.99 10.20
N GLN A 59 10.72 -27.53 9.81
CA GLN A 59 9.92 -28.18 8.76
C GLN A 59 9.05 -27.17 8.02
N VAL A 60 8.78 -27.45 6.75
CA VAL A 60 7.79 -26.68 5.99
C VAL A 60 6.41 -27.24 6.30
N MET A 61 5.52 -26.42 6.83
CA MET A 61 4.17 -26.80 7.24
C MET A 61 3.11 -25.93 6.56
N ARG A 62 1.96 -26.53 6.26
CA ARG A 62 0.71 -25.85 5.89
C ARG A 62 -0.32 -26.09 6.99
N GLY A 63 -1.24 -25.16 7.18
CA GLY A 63 -2.37 -25.25 8.11
C GLY A 63 -2.18 -24.45 9.39
N ASP A 64 -3.00 -24.78 10.38
CA ASP A 64 -3.11 -24.01 11.62
C ASP A 64 -1.83 -24.01 12.45
N ARG A 65 -1.59 -22.85 13.06
CA ARG A 65 -0.46 -22.65 13.98
C ARG A 65 -0.71 -23.42 15.28
N LYS A 66 0.32 -24.13 15.73
CA LYS A 66 0.31 -24.95 16.95
C LYS A 66 1.09 -24.26 18.06
N LYS A 67 0.59 -24.37 19.30
CA LYS A 67 1.29 -23.85 20.49
C LYS A 67 2.66 -24.54 20.65
N GLY A 68 3.68 -23.75 21.00
CA GLY A 68 5.07 -24.21 21.20
C GLY A 68 5.86 -24.41 19.90
N VAL A 69 5.38 -23.87 18.77
CA VAL A 69 6.06 -23.88 17.47
C VAL A 69 6.26 -22.44 17.02
N ARG A 70 7.48 -22.09 16.58
CA ARG A 70 7.75 -20.79 15.97
C ARG A 70 7.50 -20.90 14.47
N TYR A 71 6.84 -19.90 13.90
CA TYR A 71 6.45 -19.87 12.49
C TYR A 71 7.10 -18.67 11.81
N PHE A 72 7.74 -18.91 10.67
CA PHE A 72 8.34 -17.89 9.82
C PHE A 72 7.73 -17.99 8.42
N GLY A 73 7.45 -16.85 7.78
CA GLY A 73 6.67 -16.75 6.54
C GLY A 73 5.38 -15.94 6.71
N PRO A 74 4.43 -15.98 5.76
CA PRO A 74 4.20 -17.00 4.72
C PRO A 74 5.12 -16.91 3.50
N TYR A 75 5.41 -18.05 2.86
CA TYR A 75 6.19 -18.11 1.63
C TYR A 75 5.30 -18.33 0.40
N SER A 76 5.59 -17.64 -0.71
CA SER A 76 4.83 -17.76 -1.96
C SER A 76 4.88 -19.19 -2.53
N GLN A 77 6.06 -19.80 -2.54
CA GLN A 77 6.28 -21.14 -3.08
C GLN A 77 7.02 -22.07 -2.09
N VAL A 78 6.63 -23.35 -2.08
CA VAL A 78 7.22 -24.38 -1.20
C VAL A 78 8.69 -24.66 -1.55
N TRP A 79 9.10 -24.48 -2.81
CA TRP A 79 10.49 -24.68 -3.20
C TRP A 79 11.39 -23.58 -2.64
N ALA A 80 10.94 -22.33 -2.64
CA ALA A 80 11.74 -21.19 -2.18
C ALA A 80 12.10 -21.36 -0.69
N ILE A 81 11.12 -21.71 0.14
CA ILE A 81 11.37 -22.00 1.56
C ILE A 81 12.25 -23.24 1.78
N ARG A 82 12.17 -24.26 0.91
CA ARG A 82 13.04 -25.44 1.02
C ARG A 82 14.47 -25.10 0.66
N GLU A 83 14.70 -24.27 -0.35
CA GLU A 83 16.03 -23.79 -0.74
C GLU A 83 16.62 -22.89 0.36
N THR A 84 15.83 -21.96 0.90
CA THR A 84 16.23 -21.14 2.06
C THR A 84 16.57 -22.01 3.26
N LEU A 85 15.72 -22.98 3.60
CA LEU A 85 16.00 -23.89 4.71
C LEU A 85 17.27 -24.71 4.45
N ASP A 86 17.47 -25.22 3.24
CA ASP A 86 18.65 -26.02 2.90
C ASP A 86 19.96 -25.22 3.02
N ALA A 87 19.95 -23.95 2.61
CA ALA A 87 21.07 -23.03 2.81
C ALA A 87 21.34 -22.78 4.31
N LEU A 88 20.28 -22.57 5.10
CA LEU A 88 20.38 -22.32 6.54
C LEU A 88 20.87 -23.53 7.32
N LEU A 89 20.60 -24.76 6.86
CA LEU A 89 21.02 -25.98 7.56
C LEU A 89 22.53 -26.19 7.58
N ARG A 90 23.28 -25.55 6.68
CA ARG A 90 24.75 -25.58 6.71
C ARG A 90 25.29 -24.82 7.92
N VAL A 91 24.69 -23.68 8.23
CA VAL A 91 25.10 -22.80 9.35
C VAL A 91 24.43 -23.22 10.66
N PHE A 92 23.16 -23.60 10.59
CA PHE A 92 22.35 -24.04 11.72
C PHE A 92 21.93 -25.50 11.49
N PRO A 93 22.77 -26.49 11.84
CA PRO A 93 22.52 -27.90 11.55
C PRO A 93 21.46 -28.49 12.51
N VAL A 94 20.25 -27.97 12.42
CA VAL A 94 19.06 -28.43 13.14
C VAL A 94 18.43 -29.63 12.43
N ARG A 95 17.66 -30.44 13.14
CA ARG A 95 17.01 -31.59 12.50
C ARG A 95 15.81 -31.15 11.66
N THR A 96 15.63 -31.79 10.51
CA THR A 96 14.42 -31.67 9.67
C THR A 96 13.69 -33.01 9.48
N CYS A 97 14.36 -34.10 9.87
CA CYS A 97 13.88 -35.48 9.70
C CYS A 97 12.54 -35.73 10.40
N SER A 98 11.70 -36.57 9.80
CA SER A 98 10.42 -36.97 10.41
C SER A 98 10.65 -37.81 11.66
N PRO A 99 9.67 -37.90 12.58
CA PRO A 99 9.79 -38.71 13.80
C PRO A 99 10.15 -40.18 13.52
N GLY A 100 9.65 -40.75 12.41
CA GLY A 100 9.98 -42.13 12.02
C GLY A 100 11.45 -42.30 11.60
N VAL A 101 12.00 -41.34 10.85
CA VAL A 101 13.42 -41.37 10.47
C VAL A 101 14.32 -41.20 11.69
N PHE A 102 13.93 -40.31 12.62
CA PHE A 102 14.67 -40.08 13.86
C PHE A 102 14.77 -41.37 14.70
N LYS A 103 13.64 -42.04 14.97
CA LYS A 103 13.62 -43.30 15.73
C LYS A 103 14.42 -44.42 15.06
N ARG A 104 14.38 -44.48 13.73
CA ARG A 104 15.15 -45.48 12.97
C ARG A 104 16.65 -45.28 13.09
N ALA A 105 17.12 -44.02 13.03
CA ALA A 105 18.52 -43.68 13.20
C ALA A 105 19.01 -43.92 14.63
N GLU A 106 18.16 -43.64 15.62
CA GLU A 106 18.42 -43.94 17.04
C GLU A 106 18.58 -45.45 17.28
N ALA A 107 17.67 -46.27 16.71
CA ALA A 107 17.74 -47.73 16.84
C ALA A 107 18.93 -48.36 16.10
N SER A 108 19.33 -47.81 14.96
CA SER A 108 20.47 -48.33 14.19
C SER A 108 21.82 -47.83 14.69
N GLY A 109 21.85 -46.81 15.56
CA GLY A 109 23.08 -46.12 15.98
C GLY A 109 23.78 -45.38 14.83
N ARG A 110 23.13 -45.21 13.66
CA ARG A 110 23.72 -44.60 12.46
C ARG A 110 22.95 -43.35 12.05
N PRO A 111 23.63 -42.20 11.84
CA PRO A 111 22.97 -40.98 11.41
C PRO A 111 22.40 -41.13 9.99
N CYS A 112 21.38 -40.32 9.67
CA CYS A 112 20.86 -40.25 8.31
C CYS A 112 21.82 -39.47 7.39
N LEU A 113 21.51 -39.41 6.08
CA LEU A 113 22.31 -38.69 5.10
C LEU A 113 22.64 -37.25 5.54
N LEU A 114 21.64 -36.50 6.02
CA LEU A 114 21.84 -35.12 6.48
C LEU A 114 22.83 -35.02 7.65
N GLY A 115 22.93 -36.06 8.48
CA GLY A 115 23.92 -36.11 9.56
C GLY A 115 25.30 -36.58 9.11
N TYR A 116 25.43 -37.21 7.94
CA TYR A 116 26.73 -37.55 7.34
C TYR A 116 27.33 -36.39 6.55
N ILE A 117 26.50 -35.49 6.02
CA ILE A 117 26.93 -34.30 5.27
C ILE A 117 26.89 -33.02 6.12
N ASP A 118 26.86 -33.17 7.45
CA ASP A 118 26.87 -32.10 8.46
C ASP A 118 25.78 -31.01 8.35
N LYS A 119 24.72 -31.26 7.58
CA LYS A 119 23.49 -30.44 7.57
C LYS A 119 22.58 -30.70 8.77
N CYS A 120 22.91 -31.67 9.60
CA CYS A 120 22.24 -31.98 10.84
C CYS A 120 23.29 -32.44 11.85
N SER A 121 23.26 -31.87 13.05
CA SER A 121 24.12 -32.25 14.18
C SER A 121 23.84 -33.65 14.74
N ALA A 122 22.99 -34.42 14.06
CA ALA A 122 22.62 -35.81 14.35
C ALA A 122 22.33 -36.13 15.84
N PRO A 123 21.42 -35.39 16.49
CA PRO A 123 21.03 -35.67 17.88
C PRO A 123 20.47 -37.10 18.10
N CYS A 124 19.96 -37.73 17.04
CA CYS A 124 19.47 -39.11 17.06
C CYS A 124 20.52 -40.17 17.45
N VAL A 125 21.81 -39.88 17.27
CA VAL A 125 22.91 -40.80 17.65
C VAL A 125 23.79 -40.21 18.75
N GLY A 126 23.31 -39.18 19.45
CA GLY A 126 24.00 -38.60 20.60
C GLY A 126 25.21 -37.72 20.29
N ARG A 127 25.39 -37.25 19.03
CA ARG A 127 26.52 -36.35 18.66
C ARG A 127 26.46 -34.96 19.30
N ILE A 128 25.30 -34.55 19.78
CA ILE A 128 25.05 -33.23 20.38
C ILE A 128 24.07 -33.36 21.52
N SER A 129 24.25 -32.57 22.58
CA SER A 129 23.30 -32.54 23.69
C SER A 129 21.97 -31.87 23.29
N PRO A 130 20.86 -32.15 24.01
CA PRO A 130 19.60 -31.46 23.79
C PRO A 130 19.68 -29.94 23.97
N GLU A 131 20.54 -29.46 24.86
CA GLU A 131 20.71 -28.03 25.15
C GLU A 131 21.45 -27.32 24.02
N GLU A 132 22.57 -27.87 23.56
CA GLU A 132 23.32 -27.33 22.42
C GLU A 132 22.49 -27.37 21.14
N HIS A 133 21.72 -28.45 20.92
CA HIS A 133 20.81 -28.54 19.78
C HIS A 133 19.73 -27.46 19.81
N ARG A 134 19.19 -27.17 21.01
CA ARG A 134 18.23 -26.08 21.19
C ARG A 134 18.86 -24.72 20.93
N ASN A 135 20.11 -24.50 21.33
CA ASN A 135 20.84 -23.26 21.02
C ASN A 135 20.99 -23.04 19.51
N LEU A 136 21.28 -24.10 18.73
CA LEU A 136 21.30 -24.03 17.26
C LEU A 136 19.93 -23.62 16.70
N ALA A 137 18.85 -24.19 17.23
CA ALA A 137 17.49 -23.86 16.82
C ALA A 137 17.07 -22.44 17.20
N ASP A 138 17.50 -21.94 18.37
CA ASP A 138 17.31 -20.54 18.76
C ASP A 138 18.11 -19.60 17.86
N GLY A 139 19.34 -19.96 17.48
CA GLY A 139 20.14 -19.22 16.50
C GLY A 139 19.41 -19.07 15.16
N LEU A 140 18.91 -20.19 14.62
CA LEU A 140 18.06 -20.20 13.42
C LEU A 140 16.83 -19.30 13.60
N CYS A 141 16.14 -19.39 14.74
CA CYS A 141 14.95 -18.58 15.00
C CYS A 141 15.26 -17.09 15.13
N ARG A 142 16.41 -16.71 15.72
CA ARG A 142 16.85 -15.31 15.82
C ARG A 142 17.19 -14.74 14.44
N PHE A 143 17.90 -15.52 13.62
CA PHE A 143 18.19 -15.15 12.24
C PHE A 143 16.89 -14.89 11.46
N MET A 144 15.94 -15.84 11.53
CA MET A 144 14.65 -15.74 10.85
C MET A 144 13.72 -14.65 11.41
N ALA A 145 13.97 -14.15 12.62
CA ALA A 145 13.17 -13.11 13.27
C ALA A 145 13.68 -11.67 13.01
N GLY A 146 14.60 -11.49 12.06
CA GLY A 146 15.16 -10.17 11.70
C GLY A 146 16.54 -9.87 12.28
N GLY A 147 17.20 -10.85 12.92
CA GLY A 147 18.57 -10.71 13.42
C GLY A 147 19.67 -10.92 12.37
N ALA A 148 19.32 -11.00 11.08
CA ALA A 148 20.23 -11.42 10.02
C ALA A 148 21.42 -10.48 9.84
N GLU A 149 21.20 -9.16 9.80
CA GLU A 149 22.29 -8.18 9.61
C GLU A 149 23.34 -8.28 10.71
N LYS A 150 22.91 -8.33 11.98
CA LYS A 150 23.81 -8.45 13.13
C LYS A 150 24.58 -9.76 13.10
N PHE A 151 23.90 -10.87 12.77
CA PHE A 151 24.53 -12.18 12.71
C PHE A 151 25.55 -12.29 11.56
N ILE A 152 25.23 -11.72 10.39
CA ILE A 152 26.17 -11.64 9.26
C ILE A 152 27.37 -10.76 9.62
N ALA A 153 27.16 -9.66 10.34
CA ALA A 153 28.24 -8.79 10.82
C ALA A 153 29.18 -9.49 11.82
N GLU A 154 28.62 -10.30 12.73
CA GLU A 154 29.39 -11.14 13.67
C GLU A 154 30.26 -12.15 12.89
N LEU A 155 29.66 -12.92 11.98
CA LEU A 155 30.41 -13.87 11.14
C LEU A 155 31.47 -13.19 10.26
N THR A 156 31.20 -11.99 9.77
CA THR A 156 32.16 -11.22 8.97
C THR A 156 33.36 -10.80 9.81
N THR A 157 33.14 -10.48 11.08
CA THR A 157 34.22 -10.19 12.03
C THR A 157 35.04 -11.45 12.29
N ASP A 158 34.39 -12.56 12.61
CA ASP A 158 35.06 -13.85 12.84
C ASP A 158 35.87 -14.32 11.63
N MET A 159 35.36 -14.08 10.41
CA MET A 159 36.05 -14.41 9.16
C MET A 159 37.32 -13.57 9.00
N LYS A 160 37.26 -12.26 9.30
CA LYS A 160 38.41 -11.35 9.25
C LYS A 160 39.44 -11.72 10.31
N ASP A 161 39.02 -12.09 11.51
CA ASP A 161 39.91 -12.53 12.58
C ASP A 161 40.61 -13.84 12.23
N ALA A 162 39.88 -14.82 11.67
CA ALA A 162 40.47 -16.06 11.17
C ALA A 162 41.50 -15.79 10.06
N ALA A 163 41.20 -14.88 9.12
CA ALA A 163 42.13 -14.49 8.07
C ALA A 163 43.38 -13.77 8.64
N ALA A 164 43.21 -12.91 9.65
CA ALA A 164 44.31 -12.23 10.32
C ALA A 164 45.23 -13.21 11.08
N ASN A 165 44.65 -14.27 11.65
CA ASN A 165 45.38 -15.36 12.31
C ASN A 165 45.96 -16.40 11.32
N MET A 166 45.87 -16.16 10.01
CA MET A 166 46.30 -17.07 8.93
C MET A 166 45.55 -18.43 8.89
N ASP A 167 44.39 -18.52 9.53
CA ASP A 167 43.48 -19.67 9.47
C ASP A 167 42.59 -19.62 8.22
N PHE A 168 43.21 -19.74 7.04
CA PHE A 168 42.51 -19.56 5.76
C PHE A 168 41.38 -20.58 5.52
N GLU A 169 41.49 -21.80 6.04
CA GLU A 169 40.43 -22.81 5.93
C GLU A 169 39.15 -22.36 6.66
N ARG A 170 39.30 -21.88 7.90
CA ARG A 170 38.18 -21.36 8.70
C ARG A 170 37.60 -20.09 8.07
N ALA A 171 38.45 -19.19 7.59
CA ALA A 171 38.00 -17.98 6.89
C ALA A 171 37.20 -18.32 5.61
N ALA A 172 37.62 -19.33 4.84
CA ALA A 172 36.90 -19.77 3.66
C ALA A 172 35.51 -20.35 3.98
N VAL A 173 35.40 -21.16 5.05
CA VAL A 173 34.10 -21.68 5.51
C VAL A 173 33.17 -20.55 5.92
N LEU A 174 33.65 -19.61 6.74
CA LEU A 174 32.85 -18.47 7.20
C LEU A 174 32.42 -17.57 6.04
N ARG A 175 33.30 -17.34 5.06
CA ARG A 175 32.95 -16.60 3.84
C ARG A 175 31.81 -17.26 3.08
N ASP A 176 31.90 -18.57 2.86
CA ASP A 176 30.88 -19.30 2.12
C ASP A 176 29.53 -19.31 2.86
N ASP A 177 29.57 -19.38 4.20
CA ASP A 177 28.39 -19.28 5.06
C ASP A 177 27.76 -17.87 4.97
N ILE A 178 28.56 -16.81 5.00
CA ILE A 178 28.08 -15.42 4.80
C ILE A 178 27.38 -15.28 3.45
N VAL A 179 27.98 -15.77 2.36
CA VAL A 179 27.37 -15.69 1.01
C VAL A 179 26.04 -16.44 0.96
N ALA A 180 25.97 -17.62 1.58
CA ALA A 180 24.73 -18.41 1.64
C ALA A 180 23.64 -17.70 2.45
N LEU A 181 24.00 -17.10 3.59
CA LEU A 181 23.07 -16.37 4.46
C LEU A 181 22.55 -15.08 3.82
N THR A 182 23.42 -14.29 3.18
CA THR A 182 23.02 -13.05 2.50
C THR A 182 22.03 -13.34 1.39
N LYS A 183 22.30 -14.34 0.54
CA LYS A 183 21.39 -14.75 -0.54
C LYS A 183 20.05 -15.28 -0.01
N ALA A 184 20.06 -15.95 1.13
CA ALA A 184 18.84 -16.40 1.80
C ALA A 184 18.05 -15.23 2.39
N PHE A 185 18.72 -14.20 2.91
CA PHE A 185 18.11 -13.03 3.54
C PHE A 185 17.52 -12.02 2.54
N GLU A 186 18.23 -11.72 1.45
CA GLU A 186 17.76 -10.81 0.39
C GLU A 186 16.44 -11.27 -0.24
N ARG A 187 16.17 -12.59 -0.22
CA ARG A 187 14.90 -13.17 -0.68
C ARG A 187 13.74 -13.01 0.32
N ASN A 188 13.97 -12.54 1.55
CA ASN A 188 13.01 -12.56 2.67
C ASN A 188 12.62 -11.17 3.24
N ALA A 189 13.18 -10.07 2.75
CA ALA A 189 12.78 -8.71 3.17
C ALA A 189 11.42 -8.37 2.53
N VAL A 190 10.32 -8.06 3.23
CA VAL A 190 10.12 -7.54 4.60
C VAL A 190 8.94 -8.26 5.27
N VAL A 191 9.14 -8.80 6.48
CA VAL A 191 8.03 -9.31 7.33
C VAL A 191 8.01 -8.50 8.62
N LEU A 192 7.09 -7.53 8.72
CA LEU A 192 6.80 -6.85 9.98
C LEU A 192 6.39 -7.89 11.04
N SER A 193 6.75 -7.65 12.30
CA SER A 193 6.34 -8.53 13.39
C SER A 193 4.82 -8.79 13.36
N ASP A 194 4.40 -10.05 13.59
CA ASP A 194 2.98 -10.48 13.57
C ASP A 194 2.10 -9.68 14.56
N SER A 195 2.69 -8.90 15.48
CA SER A 195 2.01 -7.98 16.41
C SER A 195 1.76 -6.56 15.87
N THR A 196 2.15 -6.27 14.63
CA THR A 196 2.07 -4.92 14.08
C THR A 196 0.70 -4.64 13.47
N ASP A 197 -0.08 -3.80 14.13
CA ASP A 197 -1.32 -3.21 13.59
C ASP A 197 -1.11 -1.71 13.41
N ALA A 198 -0.82 -1.30 12.18
CA ALA A 198 -0.49 0.08 11.85
C ALA A 198 -1.02 0.51 10.48
N ASP A 199 -1.38 1.78 10.34
CA ASP A 199 -1.63 2.39 9.02
C ASP A 199 -0.48 3.33 8.70
N LEU A 200 0.13 3.15 7.54
CA LEU A 200 1.29 3.92 7.09
C LEU A 200 0.86 4.87 5.99
N PHE A 201 1.04 6.16 6.24
CA PHE A 201 0.74 7.22 5.30
C PHE A 201 2.03 7.75 4.71
N ALA A 202 2.03 8.00 3.41
CA ALA A 202 3.02 8.84 2.76
C ALA A 202 2.33 9.73 1.74
N PHE A 203 2.93 10.87 1.45
CA PHE A 203 2.50 11.72 0.35
C PHE A 203 3.72 12.25 -0.38
N VAL A 204 3.53 12.58 -1.64
CA VAL A 204 4.50 13.27 -2.50
C VAL A 204 3.75 14.39 -3.19
N GLN A 205 4.30 15.60 -3.14
CA GLN A 205 3.65 16.81 -3.66
C GLN A 205 4.51 17.54 -4.69
N ASP A 206 3.85 18.33 -5.52
CA ASP A 206 4.44 19.37 -6.34
C ASP A 206 3.73 20.73 -6.09
N GLU A 207 3.85 21.67 -7.04
CA GLU A 207 3.24 22.99 -6.94
C GLU A 207 1.70 22.98 -7.03
N LEU A 208 1.10 21.99 -7.70
CA LEU A 208 -0.33 21.98 -8.03
C LEU A 208 -1.09 20.81 -7.37
N GLU A 209 -0.42 19.69 -7.13
CA GLU A 209 -1.05 18.44 -6.72
C GLU A 209 -0.20 17.69 -5.68
N ALA A 210 -0.86 16.86 -4.89
CA ALA A 210 -0.24 15.89 -4.00
C ALA A 210 -0.84 14.49 -4.24
N ALA A 211 0.04 13.50 -4.41
CA ALA A 211 -0.36 12.10 -4.36
C ALA A 211 -0.21 11.58 -2.95
N VAL A 212 -1.28 10.99 -2.44
CA VAL A 212 -1.30 10.37 -1.11
C VAL A 212 -1.41 8.87 -1.30
N GLN A 213 -0.62 8.13 -0.52
CA GLN A 213 -0.74 6.68 -0.38
C GLN A 213 -0.88 6.29 1.08
N VAL A 214 -1.77 5.33 1.36
CA VAL A 214 -1.90 4.68 2.66
C VAL A 214 -1.83 3.16 2.49
N PHE A 215 -1.03 2.51 3.33
CA PHE A 215 -1.00 1.05 3.48
C PHE A 215 -1.63 0.67 4.81
N PHE A 216 -2.59 -0.24 4.77
CA PHE A 216 -3.27 -0.78 5.96
C PHE A 216 -2.57 -2.05 6.40
N VAL A 217 -1.89 -2.05 7.55
CA VAL A 217 -1.17 -3.22 8.08
C VAL A 217 -1.91 -3.80 9.28
N ARG A 218 -2.29 -5.08 9.21
CA ARG A 218 -2.88 -5.82 10.34
C ARG A 218 -2.16 -7.15 10.53
N GLY A 219 -1.76 -7.43 11.77
CA GLY A 219 -1.01 -8.63 12.14
C GLY A 219 0.31 -8.78 11.38
N GLY A 220 1.03 -7.67 11.17
CA GLY A 220 2.30 -7.62 10.43
C GLY A 220 2.16 -7.73 8.91
N ARG A 221 0.95 -7.69 8.36
CA ARG A 221 0.69 -7.87 6.92
C ARG A 221 -0.10 -6.72 6.33
N ILE A 222 0.24 -6.32 5.12
CA ILE A 222 -0.52 -5.34 4.34
C ILE A 222 -1.85 -6.00 3.94
N ARG A 223 -2.96 -5.50 4.48
CA ARG A 223 -4.33 -5.92 4.15
C ARG A 223 -4.87 -5.18 2.94
N GLY A 224 -4.51 -3.91 2.81
CA GLY A 224 -4.95 -3.10 1.70
C GLY A 224 -4.06 -1.90 1.51
N GLN A 225 -4.27 -1.24 0.39
CA GLN A 225 -3.73 0.09 0.16
C GLN A 225 -4.81 0.97 -0.45
N ARG A 226 -4.68 2.27 -0.27
CA ARG A 226 -5.47 3.27 -0.99
C ARG A 226 -4.56 4.42 -1.39
N GLY A 227 -4.80 4.94 -2.58
CA GLY A 227 -4.11 6.12 -3.08
C GLY A 227 -5.09 7.04 -3.77
N TRP A 228 -4.84 8.35 -3.67
CA TRP A 228 -5.60 9.35 -4.39
C TRP A 228 -4.77 10.61 -4.62
N ILE A 229 -5.17 11.38 -5.63
CA ILE A 229 -4.59 12.68 -5.94
C ILE A 229 -5.45 13.77 -5.29
N VAL A 230 -4.79 14.75 -4.69
CA VAL A 230 -5.41 15.93 -4.10
C VAL A 230 -4.85 17.16 -4.81
N GLU A 231 -5.72 18.03 -5.30
CA GLU A 231 -5.30 19.34 -5.81
C GLU A 231 -4.94 20.26 -4.64
N LYS A 232 -3.81 20.94 -4.73
CA LYS A 232 -3.40 21.93 -3.72
C LYS A 232 -4.20 23.21 -3.95
N VAL A 233 -5.11 23.49 -3.02
CA VAL A 233 -5.90 24.73 -3.03
C VAL A 233 -5.18 25.84 -2.25
N ASN A 234 -4.27 25.49 -1.33
CA ASN A 234 -3.49 26.41 -0.49
C ASN A 234 -2.05 25.89 -0.28
N ASP A 235 -1.09 26.79 -0.03
CA ASP A 235 0.28 26.49 0.43
C ASP A 235 0.31 26.15 1.94
N GLY A 236 -0.51 25.18 2.36
CA GLY A 236 -0.54 24.70 3.74
C GLY A 236 0.74 23.95 4.14
N SER A 237 0.97 23.81 5.44
CA SER A 237 2.11 23.04 5.96
C SER A 237 1.97 21.54 5.64
N GLU A 238 3.08 20.80 5.61
CA GLU A 238 3.02 19.33 5.49
C GLU A 238 2.25 18.67 6.65
N GLY A 239 2.26 19.29 7.83
CA GLY A 239 1.49 18.85 9.00
C GLY A 239 -0.02 19.03 8.81
N GLU A 240 -0.45 20.16 8.26
CA GLU A 240 -1.86 20.44 7.94
C GLU A 240 -2.41 19.45 6.90
N LEU A 241 -1.59 19.11 5.89
CA LEU A 241 -2.00 18.14 4.87
C LEU A 241 -2.26 16.77 5.48
N ILE A 242 -1.38 16.29 6.37
CA ILE A 242 -1.55 15.03 7.10
C ILE A 242 -2.78 15.08 7.99
N GLU A 243 -3.04 16.19 8.67
CA GLU A 243 -4.24 16.36 9.50
C GLU A 243 -5.53 16.20 8.67
N GLN A 244 -5.64 16.94 7.57
CA GLN A 244 -6.80 16.84 6.67
C GLN A 244 -6.97 15.43 6.12
N LEU A 245 -5.86 14.75 5.82
CA LEU A 245 -5.82 13.37 5.36
C LEU A 245 -6.39 12.39 6.38
N LEU A 246 -5.95 12.50 7.63
CA LEU A 246 -6.41 11.64 8.72
C LEU A 246 -7.90 11.89 9.00
N VAL A 247 -8.33 13.15 9.03
CA VAL A 247 -9.75 13.50 9.20
C VAL A 247 -10.59 12.97 8.04
N ARG A 248 -10.11 13.10 6.80
CA ARG A 248 -10.83 12.59 5.63
C ARG A 248 -10.96 11.07 5.64
N LEU A 249 -9.89 10.34 5.97
CA LEU A 249 -9.91 8.88 5.94
C LEU A 249 -10.72 8.28 7.10
N TYR A 250 -10.60 8.83 8.30
CA TYR A 250 -11.27 8.30 9.49
C TYR A 250 -12.57 9.02 9.87
N GLY A 251 -12.89 10.14 9.22
CA GLY A 251 -14.07 10.95 9.52
C GLY A 251 -15.39 10.23 9.27
N GLU A 252 -15.48 9.45 8.18
CA GLU A 252 -16.65 8.61 7.90
C GLU A 252 -16.83 7.49 8.94
N ALA A 253 -15.72 6.88 9.39
CA ALA A 253 -15.75 5.90 10.46
C ALA A 253 -16.21 6.50 11.80
N ALA A 254 -15.80 7.74 12.11
CA ALA A 254 -16.21 8.47 13.30
C ALA A 254 -17.71 8.84 13.30
N ALA A 255 -18.24 9.25 12.14
CA ALA A 255 -19.66 9.58 11.98
C ALA A 255 -20.59 8.37 12.22
N HIS A 256 -20.12 7.16 11.89
CA HIS A 256 -20.87 5.93 12.15
C HIS A 256 -20.82 5.46 13.60
N VAL A 257 -19.71 5.66 14.32
CA VAL A 257 -19.61 5.35 15.76
C VAL A 257 -20.52 6.28 16.57
N ALA A 258 -20.64 7.56 16.17
CA ALA A 258 -21.56 8.50 16.80
C ALA A 258 -23.05 8.19 16.56
N SER A 259 -23.39 7.48 15.48
CA SER A 259 -24.77 7.11 15.12
C SER A 259 -25.17 5.67 15.52
N ALA A 260 -24.24 4.86 16.05
CA ALA A 260 -24.47 3.47 16.43
C ALA A 260 -25.22 3.28 17.78
N SER A 261 -26.16 4.17 18.09
CA SER A 261 -27.14 3.97 19.18
C SER A 261 -28.43 3.27 18.70
N SER A 262 -28.58 2.97 17.41
CA SER A 262 -29.73 2.20 16.90
C SER A 262 -29.29 0.87 16.28
N THR A 263 -29.72 -0.20 16.92
CA THR A 263 -29.75 -1.59 16.48
C THR A 263 -30.25 -1.73 15.03
N LEU A 264 -29.40 -2.22 14.13
CA LEU A 264 -29.69 -3.08 12.97
C LEU A 264 -28.39 -3.28 12.20
N ALA A 265 -27.61 -4.28 12.60
CA ALA A 265 -26.41 -4.71 11.91
C ALA A 265 -26.80 -5.81 10.91
N GLU A 266 -27.22 -5.42 9.70
CA GLU A 266 -27.27 -6.32 8.57
C GLU A 266 -26.63 -5.67 7.33
N GLU A 267 -25.55 -6.31 6.88
CA GLU A 267 -25.17 -6.52 5.49
C GLU A 267 -25.24 -5.32 4.54
N THR A 268 -24.25 -4.42 4.61
CA THR A 268 -23.53 -3.86 3.45
C THR A 268 -22.48 -2.88 3.94
N ASP A 269 -21.20 -3.28 3.89
CA ASP A 269 -20.08 -2.50 3.36
C ASP A 269 -18.75 -3.07 3.88
N ALA A 270 -18.03 -3.81 3.03
CA ALA A 270 -16.76 -4.47 3.33
C ALA A 270 -15.57 -3.48 3.42
N ASN A 271 -15.84 -2.18 3.62
CA ASN A 271 -14.88 -1.08 3.56
C ASN A 271 -14.88 -0.19 4.83
N ARG A 272 -15.38 -0.68 5.97
CA ARG A 272 -15.21 0.01 7.26
C ARG A 272 -13.76 -0.12 7.73
N HIS A 273 -13.01 0.98 7.63
CA HIS A 273 -11.60 1.03 8.05
C HIS A 273 -11.53 1.17 9.57
N GLU A 274 -11.26 0.07 10.26
CA GLU A 274 -11.06 0.05 11.71
C GLU A 274 -9.75 0.79 12.06
N ILE A 275 -9.82 1.74 13.00
CA ILE A 275 -8.69 2.58 13.41
C ILE A 275 -7.58 1.71 14.07
N PRO A 276 -6.33 1.75 13.60
CA PRO A 276 -5.24 0.90 14.08
C PRO A 276 -4.66 1.35 15.43
N ARG A 277 -3.77 0.54 16.03
CA ARG A 277 -2.99 0.93 17.25
C ARG A 277 -2.01 2.03 16.99
N GLN A 278 -1.47 2.02 15.79
CA GLN A 278 -0.45 2.96 15.40
C GLN A 278 -0.77 3.54 14.03
N ILE A 279 -0.60 4.84 13.91
CA ILE A 279 -0.65 5.56 12.65
C ILE A 279 0.75 6.12 12.43
N LEU A 280 1.36 5.70 11.34
CA LEU A 280 2.69 6.13 10.95
C LEU A 280 2.56 7.15 9.84
N VAL A 281 3.19 8.31 10.04
CA VAL A 281 3.13 9.46 9.14
C VAL A 281 4.56 9.91 8.80
N PRO A 282 4.78 10.58 7.66
CA PRO A 282 6.11 11.07 7.30
C PRO A 282 6.50 12.29 8.15
N VAL A 283 5.52 13.11 8.53
CA VAL A 283 5.64 14.29 9.39
C VAL A 283 4.47 14.28 10.37
N LEU A 284 4.69 14.73 11.60
CA LEU A 284 3.63 14.85 12.59
C LEU A 284 2.66 15.97 12.20
N PRO A 285 1.33 15.76 12.31
CA PRO A 285 0.36 16.82 12.10
C PRO A 285 0.45 17.89 13.19
N ASP A 286 0.09 19.12 12.85
CA ASP A 286 0.20 20.27 13.76
C ASP A 286 -0.68 20.07 15.01
N ASN A 287 -1.89 19.53 14.85
CA ASN A 287 -2.80 19.16 15.95
C ASN A 287 -2.69 17.70 16.40
N THR A 288 -1.47 17.16 16.53
CA THR A 288 -1.25 15.73 16.86
C THR A 288 -2.00 15.25 18.12
N GLU A 289 -2.01 16.03 19.21
CA GLU A 289 -2.65 15.58 20.46
C GLU A 289 -4.18 15.49 20.34
N GLN A 290 -4.81 16.46 19.69
CA GLN A 290 -6.26 16.47 19.45
C GLN A 290 -6.68 15.31 18.54
N LEU A 291 -5.89 15.04 17.49
CA LEU A 291 -6.10 13.89 16.61
C LEU A 291 -5.98 12.56 17.37
N ARG A 292 -5.00 12.41 18.27
CA ARG A 292 -4.87 11.19 19.09
C ARG A 292 -6.06 11.00 20.00
N GLU A 293 -6.55 12.06 20.65
CA GLU A 293 -7.71 12.00 21.53
C GLU A 293 -8.96 11.59 20.75
N TRP A 294 -9.23 12.27 19.63
CA TRP A 294 -10.36 11.97 18.75
C TRP A 294 -10.32 10.52 18.24
N LEU A 295 -9.20 10.08 17.67
CA LEU A 295 -9.06 8.73 17.12
C LEU A 295 -9.13 7.66 18.21
N SER A 296 -8.57 7.93 19.39
CA SER A 296 -8.67 7.01 20.54
C SER A 296 -10.11 6.90 21.04
N GLY A 297 -10.86 8.00 21.04
CA GLY A 297 -12.28 8.05 21.41
C GLY A 297 -13.15 7.26 20.44
N VAL A 298 -12.97 7.45 19.13
CA VAL A 298 -13.70 6.70 18.09
C VAL A 298 -13.41 5.20 18.17
N ARG A 299 -12.16 4.84 18.47
CA ARG A 299 -11.75 3.44 18.58
C ARG A 299 -12.18 2.77 19.88
N GLY A 300 -12.28 3.52 20.98
CA GLY A 300 -12.41 2.97 22.33
C GLY A 300 -11.11 2.40 22.91
N ALA A 301 -9.95 2.66 22.30
CA ALA A 301 -8.64 2.23 22.78
C ALA A 301 -7.55 3.22 22.35
N LYS A 302 -6.42 3.27 23.07
CA LYS A 302 -5.33 4.20 22.81
C LYS A 302 -4.78 4.07 21.38
N VAL A 303 -4.71 5.18 20.67
CA VAL A 303 -4.10 5.32 19.34
C VAL A 303 -2.82 6.16 19.45
N SER A 304 -1.79 5.77 18.72
CA SER A 304 -0.52 6.49 18.64
C SER A 304 -0.29 7.02 17.23
N ILE A 305 0.18 8.27 17.12
CA ILE A 305 0.65 8.88 15.86
C ILE A 305 2.15 9.13 16.00
N ALA A 306 2.95 8.57 15.11
CA ALA A 306 4.41 8.62 15.18
C ALA A 306 5.08 8.64 13.80
N VAL A 307 6.29 9.20 13.74
CA VAL A 307 7.15 9.15 12.55
C VAL A 307 8.17 8.02 12.70
N PRO A 308 8.18 7.00 11.83
CA PRO A 308 9.14 5.91 11.92
C PRO A 308 10.53 6.38 11.45
N GLN A 309 11.54 6.26 12.32
CA GLN A 309 12.91 6.73 12.03
C GLN A 309 13.86 5.62 11.57
N ARG A 310 13.71 4.39 12.09
CA ARG A 310 14.58 3.22 11.81
C ARG A 310 13.82 1.90 11.91
N GLY A 311 14.38 0.84 11.32
CA GLY A 311 13.85 -0.53 11.32
C GLY A 311 12.76 -0.77 10.27
N ASP A 312 12.14 -1.95 10.32
CA ASP A 312 11.19 -2.47 9.32
C ASP A 312 10.03 -1.50 9.00
N LYS A 313 9.54 -0.76 10.01
CA LYS A 313 8.48 0.25 9.84
C LYS A 313 8.92 1.44 9.01
N ALA A 314 10.18 1.86 9.15
CA ALA A 314 10.76 2.94 8.36
C ALA A 314 11.08 2.47 6.94
N GLU A 315 11.48 1.22 6.76
CA GLU A 315 11.65 0.62 5.45
C GLU A 315 10.32 0.53 4.68
N LEU A 316 9.26 0.01 5.32
CA LEU A 316 7.93 -0.02 4.70
C LEU A 316 7.43 1.39 4.38
N MET A 317 7.70 2.39 5.24
CA MET A 317 7.36 3.78 4.96
C MET A 317 7.98 4.29 3.66
N LYS A 318 9.22 3.89 3.33
CA LYS A 318 9.85 4.22 2.04
C LYS A 318 9.08 3.62 0.88
N THR A 319 8.63 2.36 1.00
CA THR A 319 7.79 1.71 -0.01
C THR A 319 6.47 2.46 -0.21
N VAL A 320 5.80 2.91 0.86
CA VAL A 320 4.57 3.71 0.74
C VAL A 320 4.85 5.04 0.03
N ALA A 321 5.96 5.71 0.35
CA ALA A 321 6.36 6.96 -0.32
C ALA A 321 6.69 6.75 -1.81
N GLU A 322 7.30 5.63 -2.17
CA GLU A 322 7.60 5.29 -3.56
C GLU A 322 6.31 5.05 -4.37
N ASN A 323 5.30 4.40 -3.76
CA ASN A 323 3.98 4.24 -4.37
C ASN A 323 3.26 5.58 -4.59
N ALA A 324 3.37 6.51 -3.64
CA ALA A 324 2.85 7.86 -3.81
C ALA A 324 3.55 8.58 -4.99
N ARG A 325 4.88 8.48 -5.08
CA ARG A 325 5.67 9.04 -6.19
C ARG A 325 5.25 8.46 -7.55
N HIS A 326 5.11 7.14 -7.65
CA HIS A 326 4.65 6.47 -8.86
C HIS A 326 3.23 6.89 -9.25
N SER A 327 2.33 7.01 -8.28
CA SER A 327 0.95 7.45 -8.51
C SER A 327 0.90 8.87 -9.06
N LEU A 328 1.71 9.79 -8.52
CA LEU A 328 1.84 11.16 -9.04
C LEU A 328 2.42 11.17 -10.46
N ALA A 329 3.48 10.41 -10.71
CA ALA A 329 4.12 10.34 -12.02
C ALA A 329 3.16 9.79 -13.10
N LEU A 330 2.39 8.76 -12.76
CA LEU A 330 1.35 8.24 -13.65
C LEU A 330 0.25 9.27 -13.89
N HIS A 331 -0.24 9.92 -12.84
CA HIS A 331 -1.28 10.95 -12.96
C HIS A 331 -0.84 12.04 -13.93
N LYS A 332 0.39 12.53 -13.79
CA LYS A 332 1.00 13.49 -14.72
C LYS A 332 1.11 12.95 -16.14
N SER A 333 1.56 11.71 -16.31
CA SER A 333 1.69 11.10 -17.64
C SER A 333 0.33 10.95 -18.34
N ARG A 334 -0.72 10.52 -17.62
CA ARG A 334 -2.10 10.47 -18.13
C ARG A 334 -2.61 11.87 -18.49
N ARG A 335 -2.38 12.86 -17.62
CA ARG A 335 -2.78 14.25 -17.86
C ARG A 335 -2.05 14.87 -19.06
N ALA A 336 -0.78 14.57 -19.24
CA ALA A 336 0.03 15.00 -20.39
C ALA A 336 -0.43 14.34 -21.69
N GLY A 337 -0.71 13.03 -21.67
CA GLY A 337 -1.30 12.30 -22.80
C GLY A 337 -2.67 12.88 -23.19
N ASP A 338 -3.51 13.17 -22.21
CA ASP A 338 -4.78 13.86 -22.44
C ASP A 338 -4.58 15.28 -23.00
N ILE A 339 -3.52 16.02 -22.68
CA ILE A 339 -3.27 17.36 -23.27
C ILE A 339 -2.99 17.25 -24.77
N THR A 340 -2.20 16.26 -25.20
CA THR A 340 -1.89 16.08 -26.62
C THR A 340 -3.14 15.65 -27.41
N THR A 341 -3.93 14.72 -26.85
CA THR A 341 -5.20 14.31 -27.44
C THR A 341 -6.24 15.42 -27.42
N ARG A 342 -6.36 16.19 -26.32
CA ARG A 342 -7.27 17.35 -26.22
C ARG A 342 -6.93 18.45 -27.20
N SER A 343 -5.64 18.78 -27.34
CA SER A 343 -5.19 19.80 -28.30
C SER A 343 -5.51 19.37 -29.74
N ALA A 344 -5.28 18.09 -30.07
CA ALA A 344 -5.67 17.53 -31.36
C ALA A 344 -7.19 17.60 -31.59
N SER A 345 -8.01 17.20 -30.60
CA SER A 345 -9.48 17.25 -30.72
C SER A 345 -10.03 18.68 -30.83
N LEU A 346 -9.42 19.67 -30.17
CA LEU A 346 -9.81 21.08 -30.32
C LEU A 346 -9.45 21.62 -31.71
N VAL A 347 -8.31 21.19 -32.28
CA VAL A 347 -7.93 21.51 -33.66
C VAL A 347 -8.89 20.86 -34.65
N GLU A 348 -9.20 19.57 -34.49
CA GLU A 348 -10.17 18.86 -35.33
C GLU A 348 -11.56 19.52 -35.28
N LEU A 349 -12.01 19.96 -34.10
CA LEU A 349 -13.28 20.66 -33.95
C LEU A 349 -13.25 22.06 -34.58
N GLN A 350 -12.12 22.78 -34.46
CA GLN A 350 -11.92 24.07 -35.12
C GLN A 350 -12.00 23.93 -36.64
N GLU A 351 -11.32 22.92 -37.20
CA GLU A 351 -11.34 22.60 -38.63
C GLU A 351 -12.74 22.20 -39.10
N ALA A 352 -13.42 21.33 -38.36
CA ALA A 352 -14.77 20.86 -38.71
C ALA A 352 -15.83 21.97 -38.68
N LEU A 353 -15.64 22.99 -37.84
CA LEU A 353 -16.53 24.16 -37.75
C LEU A 353 -16.06 25.37 -38.56
N GLU A 354 -14.95 25.23 -39.30
CA GLU A 354 -14.33 26.28 -40.13
C GLU A 354 -14.07 27.59 -39.36
N LEU A 355 -13.65 27.50 -38.11
CA LEU A 355 -13.45 28.65 -37.25
C LEU A 355 -12.07 29.30 -37.47
N PRO A 356 -12.00 30.65 -37.62
CA PRO A 356 -10.74 31.35 -37.88
C PRO A 356 -9.82 31.44 -36.67
N GLU A 357 -10.36 31.31 -35.45
CA GLU A 357 -9.62 31.43 -34.20
C GLU A 357 -9.64 30.10 -33.42
N PRO A 358 -8.56 29.79 -32.67
CA PRO A 358 -8.54 28.62 -31.78
C PRO A 358 -9.63 28.68 -30.71
N LEU A 359 -10.25 27.52 -30.44
CA LEU A 359 -11.29 27.35 -29.44
C LEU A 359 -10.70 27.36 -28.01
N MET A 360 -10.45 28.55 -27.47
CA MET A 360 -9.94 28.74 -26.11
C MET A 360 -11.02 28.54 -25.03
N ARG A 361 -12.28 28.85 -25.37
CA ARG A 361 -13.42 28.75 -24.46
C ARG A 361 -14.68 28.30 -25.19
N ILE A 362 -15.31 27.25 -24.68
CA ILE A 362 -16.54 26.67 -25.22
C ILE A 362 -17.63 26.76 -24.13
N GLU A 363 -18.76 27.36 -24.46
CA GLU A 363 -19.93 27.42 -23.59
C GLU A 363 -21.07 26.60 -24.22
N CYS A 364 -21.53 25.57 -23.51
CA CYS A 364 -22.63 24.73 -23.96
C CYS A 364 -23.89 25.03 -23.14
N TYR A 365 -25.01 25.17 -23.83
CA TYR A 365 -26.31 25.50 -23.24
C TYR A 365 -27.28 24.34 -23.47
N ASP A 366 -27.90 23.90 -22.39
CA ASP A 366 -28.93 22.86 -22.40
C ASP A 366 -30.21 23.39 -21.76
N ILE A 367 -31.37 23.13 -22.39
CA ILE A 367 -32.70 23.54 -21.91
C ILE A 367 -33.44 22.30 -21.40
N SER A 368 -33.74 22.28 -20.11
CA SER A 368 -34.40 21.18 -19.44
C SER A 368 -35.80 21.57 -18.94
N HIS A 369 -36.78 20.69 -19.17
CA HIS A 369 -38.16 20.85 -18.74
C HIS A 369 -38.46 19.98 -17.51
N VAL A 370 -38.74 20.59 -16.37
CA VAL A 370 -39.13 19.85 -15.16
C VAL A 370 -40.64 19.95 -14.98
N GLN A 371 -41.35 18.83 -15.24
CA GLN A 371 -42.78 18.64 -14.97
C GLN A 371 -43.68 19.84 -15.37
N GLY A 372 -43.52 20.31 -16.61
CA GLY A 372 -44.50 21.14 -17.32
C GLY A 372 -44.69 22.58 -16.86
N THR A 373 -43.98 23.06 -15.82
CA THR A 373 -44.17 24.43 -15.32
C THR A 373 -42.88 25.21 -15.05
N ASN A 374 -41.71 24.56 -14.95
CA ASN A 374 -40.44 25.22 -14.72
C ASN A 374 -39.39 24.83 -15.78
N VAL A 375 -39.00 25.79 -16.60
CA VAL A 375 -37.92 25.64 -17.59
C VAL A 375 -36.61 26.11 -16.97
N VAL A 376 -35.59 25.26 -17.01
CA VAL A 376 -34.26 25.56 -16.48
C VAL A 376 -33.23 25.36 -17.58
N ALA A 377 -32.41 26.38 -17.82
CA ALA A 377 -31.24 26.25 -18.68
C ALA A 377 -29.97 26.04 -17.85
N SER A 378 -29.12 25.12 -18.29
CA SER A 378 -27.78 24.93 -17.74
C SER A 378 -26.73 25.34 -18.74
N MET A 379 -25.77 26.14 -18.28
CA MET A 379 -24.57 26.51 -19.01
C MET A 379 -23.37 25.82 -18.38
N VAL A 380 -22.72 24.97 -19.16
CA VAL A 380 -21.43 24.37 -18.82
C VAL A 380 -20.34 25.02 -19.66
N VAL A 381 -19.15 25.10 -19.09
CA VAL A 381 -18.03 25.83 -19.68
C VAL A 381 -16.82 24.92 -19.75
N PHE A 382 -16.14 24.96 -20.88
CA PHE A 382 -14.81 24.38 -21.07
C PHE A 382 -13.83 25.50 -21.43
N GLU A 383 -12.67 25.52 -20.78
CA GLU A 383 -11.54 26.39 -21.11
C GLU A 383 -10.35 25.49 -21.42
N ASP A 384 -9.67 25.71 -22.56
CA ASP A 384 -8.56 24.87 -23.02
C ASP A 384 -8.88 23.37 -23.04
N GLY A 385 -10.14 23.02 -23.36
CA GLY A 385 -10.63 21.64 -23.37
C GLY A 385 -10.85 21.01 -22.00
N LEU A 386 -10.77 21.78 -20.91
CA LEU A 386 -11.02 21.34 -19.54
C LEU A 386 -12.33 21.93 -18.97
N PRO A 387 -13.11 21.16 -18.19
CA PRO A 387 -14.31 21.69 -17.54
C PRO A 387 -13.99 22.82 -16.54
N ALA A 388 -14.42 24.04 -16.83
CA ALA A 388 -14.32 25.19 -15.94
C ALA A 388 -15.53 25.25 -14.99
N LYS A 389 -15.57 24.35 -14.00
CA LYS A 389 -16.74 24.18 -13.09
C LYS A 389 -17.13 25.46 -12.35
N SER A 390 -16.17 26.31 -11.99
CA SER A 390 -16.42 27.61 -11.32
C SER A 390 -17.24 28.58 -12.20
N ALA A 391 -17.21 28.39 -13.52
CA ALA A 391 -17.94 29.19 -14.49
C ALA A 391 -19.34 28.64 -14.84
N TYR A 392 -19.76 27.51 -14.27
CA TYR A 392 -21.07 26.91 -14.56
C TYR A 392 -22.20 27.79 -14.03
N ARG A 393 -23.29 27.90 -14.79
CA ARG A 393 -24.46 28.71 -14.38
C ARG A 393 -25.75 27.96 -14.68
N LYS A 394 -26.76 28.21 -13.86
CA LYS A 394 -28.14 27.79 -14.10
C LYS A 394 -29.00 29.04 -14.27
N PHE A 395 -29.92 29.00 -15.22
CA PHE A 395 -30.85 30.09 -15.51
C PHE A 395 -32.26 29.56 -15.35
N SER A 396 -33.03 30.19 -14.47
CA SER A 396 -34.48 30.00 -14.42
C SER A 396 -35.12 30.79 -15.56
N VAL A 397 -35.91 30.11 -16.39
CA VAL A 397 -36.68 30.69 -17.50
C VAL A 397 -38.16 30.68 -17.12
N SER A 398 -38.84 31.81 -17.26
CA SER A 398 -40.23 32.00 -16.84
C SER A 398 -40.95 33.01 -17.74
N GLY A 399 -42.28 33.02 -17.72
CA GLY A 399 -43.11 33.90 -18.56
C GLY A 399 -43.07 33.50 -20.04
N ASP A 400 -43.15 34.49 -20.94
CA ASP A 400 -43.19 34.28 -22.40
C ASP A 400 -41.94 33.56 -22.94
N ALA A 401 -40.81 33.66 -22.23
CA ALA A 401 -39.57 32.97 -22.59
C ALA A 401 -39.63 31.45 -22.35
N ALA A 402 -40.53 30.97 -21.48
CA ALA A 402 -40.69 29.54 -21.17
C ALA A 402 -41.67 28.82 -22.11
N ARG A 403 -42.09 29.46 -23.21
CA ARG A 403 -43.08 28.93 -24.15
C ARG A 403 -42.52 27.79 -25.02
N ASP A 404 -41.27 27.92 -25.44
CA ASP A 404 -40.55 26.92 -26.23
C ASP A 404 -39.03 27.03 -26.02
N ASP A 405 -38.30 26.00 -26.46
CA ASP A 405 -36.86 25.87 -26.31
C ASP A 405 -36.10 26.99 -27.04
N THR A 406 -36.62 27.50 -28.15
CA THR A 406 -35.96 28.54 -28.96
C THR A 406 -36.05 29.89 -28.24
N ALA A 407 -37.23 30.23 -27.72
CA ALA A 407 -37.45 31.41 -26.88
C ALA A 407 -36.63 31.35 -25.59
N SER A 408 -36.54 30.16 -24.98
CA SER A 408 -35.72 29.92 -23.79
C SER A 408 -34.23 30.13 -24.08
N MET A 409 -33.74 29.57 -25.19
CA MET A 409 -32.35 29.73 -25.61
C MET A 409 -32.01 31.19 -25.92
N TYR A 410 -32.91 31.90 -26.62
CA TYR A 410 -32.76 33.31 -26.94
C TYR A 410 -32.66 34.18 -25.68
N ASP A 411 -33.53 33.98 -24.68
CA ASP A 411 -33.47 34.72 -23.40
C ASP A 411 -32.15 34.48 -22.68
N VAL A 412 -31.76 33.21 -22.53
CA VAL A 412 -30.58 32.79 -21.77
C VAL A 412 -29.30 33.36 -22.38
N ILE A 413 -29.12 33.18 -23.69
CA ILE A 413 -27.95 33.69 -24.43
C ILE A 413 -27.92 35.23 -24.35
N THR A 414 -29.05 35.89 -24.56
CA THR A 414 -29.14 37.36 -24.50
C THR A 414 -28.75 37.88 -23.12
N ARG A 415 -29.26 37.30 -22.04
CA ARG A 415 -28.94 37.70 -20.67
C ARG A 415 -27.46 37.47 -20.34
N ARG A 416 -26.90 36.33 -20.75
CA ARG A 416 -25.50 35.97 -20.53
C ARG A 416 -24.55 36.97 -21.20
N PHE A 417 -24.78 37.30 -22.47
CA PHE A 417 -23.90 38.22 -23.21
C PHE A 417 -24.12 39.69 -22.82
N LYS A 418 -25.34 40.11 -22.47
CA LYS A 418 -25.56 41.45 -21.88
C LYS A 418 -24.76 41.65 -20.61
N ARG A 419 -24.77 40.65 -19.72
CA ARG A 419 -23.98 40.67 -18.49
C ARG A 419 -22.47 40.67 -18.78
N TYR A 420 -22.02 39.85 -19.73
CA TYR A 420 -20.62 39.81 -20.16
C TYR A 420 -20.10 41.18 -20.61
N LEU A 421 -20.84 41.87 -21.47
CA LEU A 421 -20.49 43.19 -21.97
C LEU A 421 -20.42 44.22 -20.84
N THR A 422 -21.35 44.15 -19.89
CA THR A 422 -21.36 45.02 -18.71
C THR A 422 -20.13 44.78 -17.84
N GLU A 423 -19.78 43.52 -17.57
CA GLU A 423 -18.60 43.14 -16.79
C GLU A 423 -17.29 43.53 -17.50
N GLN A 424 -17.22 43.41 -18.82
CA GLN A 424 -16.08 43.90 -19.61
C GLN A 424 -15.91 45.42 -19.51
N GLN A 425 -17.00 46.18 -19.67
CA GLN A 425 -16.96 47.63 -19.55
C GLN A 425 -16.51 48.08 -18.16
N GLN A 426 -17.00 47.42 -17.11
CA GLN A 426 -16.57 47.68 -15.73
C GLN A 426 -15.08 47.36 -15.53
N ARG A 427 -14.57 46.24 -16.07
CA ARG A 427 -13.14 45.89 -16.03
C ARG A 427 -12.27 46.88 -16.79
N ALA A 428 -12.71 47.35 -17.95
CA ALA A 428 -11.99 48.36 -18.72
C ALA A 428 -11.93 49.71 -18.01
N GLN A 429 -12.99 50.09 -17.28
CA GLN A 429 -13.03 51.31 -16.47
C GLN A 429 -12.23 51.22 -15.17
N ALA A 430 -12.02 50.02 -14.62
CA ALA A 430 -11.28 49.80 -13.37
C ALA A 430 -9.75 49.96 -13.51
N GLY A 431 -9.21 50.01 -14.72
CA GLY A 431 -7.76 50.12 -14.99
C GLY A 431 -6.93 48.90 -14.53
N PRO A 432 -5.67 48.76 -14.98
CA PRO A 432 -4.83 47.64 -14.56
C PRO A 432 -4.49 47.77 -13.07
N GLN A 433 -4.91 46.81 -12.26
CA GLN A 433 -4.39 46.66 -10.90
C GLN A 433 -2.88 46.43 -11.00
N ARG A 434 -2.08 47.39 -10.53
CA ARG A 434 -0.65 47.19 -10.28
C ARG A 434 -0.53 46.04 -9.29
N SER A 435 -0.11 44.86 -9.76
CA SER A 435 0.33 43.78 -8.89
C SER A 435 1.52 44.29 -8.08
N GLY A 436 1.30 44.51 -6.78
CA GLY A 436 2.35 44.85 -5.84
C GLY A 436 3.42 43.77 -5.83
N ARG A 437 4.68 44.23 -5.83
CA ARG A 437 5.89 43.44 -5.60
C ARG A 437 5.91 42.84 -4.21
#